data_AF-A0A7V5UKF5-F1
#
_entry.id   AF-A0A7V5UKF5-F1
#
_cell.length_a   1.000
_cell.length_b   1.000
_cell.length_c   1.000
_cell.angle_alpha   90.00
_cell.angle_beta   90.00
_cell.angle_gamma   90.00
#
_symmetry.space_group_name_H-M   'P 1'
#
loop_
_entity.id
_entity.type
_entity.pdbx_description
1 polymer ?
#
loop_
_entity_poly.entity_id
_entity_poly.type
_entity_poly.pdbx_seq_one_letter_code
_entity_poly.pdbx_strand_id
1 'polypeptide(L)'
;MASPFRFFRRHQTWFYVVLGVLLMFAFVVLPPVADYLSRNPSGQAKDPTIVRWKYGEITRSELARRMRAEYVIQDFQQELFQRAIAKKGRPKAAFIRRAESDRELVQRLLLAKKAESLGIVISEEALLDFFDLISDHSLSNRSQYLALLRQIAKDRASSAMVLNQIRIDLLAQRMREIAFGSQAAYPPGELWQYYQKLNRMVVCDILPVQAEDYLNQVTQSPSEAELRKIYEEGKNEYPSPLSPKPAFKIRRKASFGYFKADLSTFLDKKIEKLLPTITDEEIKDYYEKNKLLFQEIETPEESPKSEGDKAE
;
A
#
# COMPACT_ATOMS: atom_id res chain seq x y z
N MET A 1 47.45 -4.08 -70.27
CA MET A 1 46.34 -3.91 -69.31
C MET A 1 45.03 -3.80 -70.11
N ALA A 2 44.22 -4.85 -70.13
CA ALA A 2 42.96 -4.87 -70.89
C ALA A 2 41.91 -4.05 -70.13
N SER A 3 41.44 -2.95 -70.72
CA SER A 3 40.45 -2.06 -70.13
C SER A 3 39.09 -2.78 -69.97
N PRO A 4 38.48 -2.77 -68.76
CA PRO A 4 37.20 -3.43 -68.46
C PRO A 4 36.00 -2.81 -69.21
N PHE A 5 36.20 -1.68 -69.89
CA PHE A 5 35.15 -0.95 -70.61
C PHE A 5 34.81 -1.51 -71.99
N ARG A 6 35.56 -2.50 -72.51
CA ARG A 6 35.23 -3.16 -73.79
C ARG A 6 33.98 -4.05 -73.70
N PHE A 7 33.78 -4.72 -72.58
CA PHE A 7 32.60 -5.58 -72.37
C PHE A 7 31.32 -4.73 -72.24
N PHE A 8 31.42 -3.60 -71.53
CA PHE A 8 30.33 -2.66 -71.32
C PHE A 8 29.84 -2.03 -72.63
N ARG A 9 30.75 -1.66 -73.54
CA ARG A 9 30.37 -1.12 -74.86
C ARG A 9 29.76 -2.17 -75.79
N ARG A 10 30.17 -3.44 -75.70
CA ARG A 10 29.67 -4.52 -76.56
C ARG A 10 28.23 -4.92 -76.25
N HIS A 11 27.82 -4.79 -74.98
CA HIS A 11 26.48 -5.17 -74.51
C HIS A 11 25.65 -3.97 -74.02
N GLN A 12 26.01 -2.75 -74.45
CA GLN A 12 25.40 -1.51 -73.95
C GLN A 12 23.88 -1.48 -74.14
N THR A 13 23.37 -1.99 -75.26
CA THR A 13 21.93 -2.12 -75.51
C THR A 13 21.24 -3.10 -74.56
N TRP A 14 21.86 -4.24 -74.27
CA TRP A 14 21.34 -5.21 -73.31
C TRP A 14 21.30 -4.66 -71.89
N PHE A 15 22.33 -3.91 -71.49
CA PHE A 15 22.36 -3.20 -70.21
C PHE A 15 21.26 -2.14 -70.10
N TYR A 16 20.97 -1.39 -71.16
CA TYR A 16 19.85 -0.43 -71.14
C TYR A 16 18.49 -1.10 -71.00
N VAL A 17 18.29 -2.26 -71.63
CA VAL A 17 17.04 -3.04 -71.50
C VAL A 17 16.90 -3.58 -70.08
N VAL A 18 17.95 -4.18 -69.51
CA VAL A 18 17.92 -4.71 -68.14
C VAL A 18 17.72 -3.58 -67.12
N LEU A 19 18.41 -2.45 -67.29
CA LEU A 19 18.24 -1.28 -66.43
C LEU A 19 16.84 -0.68 -66.55
N GLY A 20 16.28 -0.63 -67.77
CA GLY A 20 14.92 -0.15 -68.03
C GLY A 20 13.85 -1.02 -67.35
N VAL A 21 14.00 -2.34 -67.42
CA VAL A 21 13.10 -3.29 -66.71
C VAL A 21 13.28 -3.15 -65.19
N LEU A 22 14.51 -2.99 -64.70
CA LEU A 22 14.77 -2.79 -63.27
C LEU A 22 14.19 -1.46 -62.77
N LEU A 23 14.25 -0.39 -63.57
CA LEU A 23 13.60 0.88 -63.28
C LEU A 23 12.07 0.76 -63.30
N MET A 24 11.49 0.07 -64.27
CA MET A 24 10.04 -0.19 -64.28
C MET A 24 9.62 -0.97 -63.04
N PHE A 25 10.37 -2.00 -62.64
CA PHE A 25 10.11 -2.76 -61.42
C PHE A 25 10.27 -1.89 -60.17
N ALA A 26 11.28 -1.01 -60.16
CA ALA A 26 11.49 -0.09 -59.06
C ALA A 26 10.29 0.86 -58.90
N PHE A 27 9.80 1.46 -59.98
CA PHE A 27 8.67 2.39 -59.93
C PHE A 27 7.31 1.72 -59.71
N VAL A 28 7.15 0.43 -60.01
CA VAL A 28 5.87 -0.29 -59.81
C VAL A 28 5.81 -0.98 -58.45
N VAL A 29 6.92 -1.52 -57.95
CA VAL A 29 6.96 -2.33 -56.72
C VAL A 29 7.42 -1.53 -55.50
N LEU A 30 8.29 -0.51 -55.65
CA LEU A 30 8.65 0.32 -54.50
C LEU A 30 7.48 1.11 -53.93
N PRO A 31 6.55 1.73 -54.70
CA PRO A 31 5.49 2.53 -54.07
C PRO A 31 4.56 1.71 -53.16
N PRO A 32 4.07 0.51 -53.55
CA PRO A 32 3.26 -0.32 -52.66
C PRO A 32 4.04 -0.87 -51.46
N VAL A 33 5.32 -1.22 -51.63
CA VAL A 33 6.18 -1.70 -50.54
C VAL A 33 6.56 -0.55 -49.61
N ALA A 34 6.84 0.64 -50.15
CA ALA A 34 7.08 1.86 -49.39
C ALA A 34 5.82 2.32 -48.68
N ASP A 35 4.62 2.18 -49.26
CA ASP A 35 3.35 2.45 -48.59
C ASP A 35 3.03 1.40 -47.52
N TYR A 36 3.49 0.16 -47.68
CA TYR A 36 3.38 -0.89 -46.67
C TYR A 36 4.39 -0.71 -45.52
N LEU A 37 5.63 -0.29 -45.82
CA LEU A 37 6.66 0.05 -44.83
C LEU A 37 6.38 1.41 -44.15
N SER A 38 5.77 2.35 -44.87
CA SER A 38 5.36 3.69 -44.39
C SER A 38 3.95 3.69 -43.82
N ARG A 39 3.22 2.56 -43.90
CA ARG A 39 2.09 2.23 -43.02
C ARG A 39 2.62 1.95 -41.62
N ASN A 40 3.28 2.95 -41.04
CA ASN A 40 3.43 3.08 -39.61
C ASN A 40 2.00 3.13 -39.03
N PRO A 41 1.56 2.14 -38.24
CA PRO A 41 0.32 2.24 -37.48
C PRO A 41 0.55 3.09 -36.22
N SER A 42 1.27 4.20 -36.38
CA SER A 42 1.51 5.18 -35.33
C SER A 42 1.95 6.49 -35.97
N GLY A 43 0.98 7.38 -36.17
CA GLY A 43 1.23 8.75 -35.76
C GLY A 43 1.62 8.66 -34.29
N GLN A 44 2.92 8.71 -34.00
CA GLN A 44 3.45 8.66 -32.65
C GLN A 44 2.96 9.94 -31.98
N ALA A 45 1.77 9.88 -31.37
CA ALA A 45 1.35 10.86 -30.40
C ALA A 45 2.50 10.92 -29.39
N LYS A 46 3.25 12.04 -29.39
CA LYS A 46 4.32 12.25 -28.42
C LYS A 46 3.73 11.97 -27.06
N ASP A 47 4.26 10.95 -26.36
CA ASP A 47 3.77 10.53 -25.06
C ASP A 47 3.83 11.74 -24.12
N PRO A 48 2.68 12.32 -23.73
CA PRO A 48 2.67 13.63 -23.11
C PRO A 48 3.28 13.55 -21.71
N THR A 49 4.22 14.45 -21.41
CA THR A 49 4.71 14.66 -20.05
C THR A 49 3.57 15.19 -19.19
N ILE A 50 3.15 14.41 -18.19
CA ILE A 50 2.10 14.81 -17.24
C ILE A 50 2.71 15.58 -16.06
N VAL A 51 3.93 15.22 -15.66
CA VAL A 51 4.59 15.83 -14.50
C VAL A 51 6.05 16.14 -14.80
N ARG A 52 6.50 17.31 -14.37
CA ARG A 52 7.91 17.73 -14.38
C ARG A 52 8.30 18.18 -12.98
N TRP A 53 9.44 17.70 -12.48
CA TRP A 53 9.96 18.08 -11.17
C TRP A 53 11.50 18.02 -11.12
N LYS A 54 12.08 18.30 -9.94
CA LYS A 54 13.54 18.32 -9.71
C LYS A 54 14.28 17.03 -10.14
N TYR A 55 13.64 15.87 -9.98
CA TYR A 55 14.18 14.55 -10.31
C TYR A 55 13.79 14.02 -11.72
N GLY A 56 13.33 14.88 -12.63
CA GLY A 56 12.97 14.50 -14.01
C GLY A 56 11.51 14.71 -14.40
N GLU A 57 11.11 14.01 -15.45
CA GLU A 57 9.78 14.08 -16.07
C GLU A 57 9.10 12.73 -16.04
N ILE A 58 7.77 12.72 -15.92
CA ILE A 58 6.94 11.52 -16.00
C ILE A 58 5.91 11.71 -17.10
N THR A 59 5.86 10.72 -17.99
CA THR A 59 4.91 10.66 -19.09
C THR A 59 3.64 9.88 -18.73
N ARG A 60 2.59 10.06 -19.55
CA ARG A 60 1.34 9.30 -19.39
C ARG A 60 1.54 7.80 -19.48
N SER A 61 2.36 7.33 -20.42
CA SER A 61 2.62 5.89 -20.54
C SER A 61 3.36 5.32 -19.34
N GLU A 62 4.23 6.10 -18.69
CA GLU A 62 4.92 5.67 -17.48
C GLU A 62 3.98 5.53 -16.29
N LEU A 63 3.10 6.51 -16.04
CA LEU A 63 2.09 6.40 -14.99
C LEU A 63 1.19 5.19 -15.22
N ALA A 64 0.76 4.96 -16.46
CA ALA A 64 -0.04 3.78 -16.80
C ALA A 64 0.71 2.46 -16.54
N ARG A 65 2.01 2.39 -16.83
CA ARG A 65 2.84 1.20 -16.53
C ARG A 65 2.94 0.95 -15.02
N ARG A 66 3.15 2.01 -14.24
CA ARG A 66 3.24 1.94 -12.77
C ARG A 66 1.91 1.55 -12.15
N MET A 67 0.81 2.13 -12.64
CA MET A 67 -0.53 1.75 -12.21
C MET A 67 -0.81 0.26 -12.48
N ARG A 68 -0.40 -0.27 -13.65
CA ARG A 68 -0.46 -1.72 -13.91
C ARG A 68 0.37 -2.53 -12.91
N ALA A 69 1.56 -2.06 -12.54
CA ALA A 69 2.37 -2.72 -11.52
C ALA A 69 1.65 -2.74 -10.16
N GLU A 70 0.97 -1.66 -9.76
CA GLU A 70 0.18 -1.59 -8.52
C GLU A 70 -0.93 -2.66 -8.45
N TYR A 71 -1.60 -2.96 -9.58
CA TYR A 71 -2.54 -4.10 -9.64
C TYR A 71 -1.85 -5.45 -9.41
N VAL A 72 -0.67 -5.66 -10.02
CA VAL A 72 0.11 -6.89 -9.83
C VAL A 72 0.60 -7.02 -8.38
N ILE A 73 0.99 -5.90 -7.74
CA ILE A 73 1.38 -5.88 -6.32
C ILE A 73 0.21 -6.32 -5.44
N GLN A 74 -0.98 -5.76 -5.68
CA GLN A 74 -2.18 -6.11 -4.93
C GLN A 74 -2.50 -7.62 -5.04
N ASP A 75 -2.50 -8.17 -6.26
CA ASP A 75 -2.73 -9.59 -6.50
C ASP A 75 -1.67 -10.47 -5.80
N PHE A 76 -0.41 -10.05 -5.87
CA PHE A 76 0.70 -10.76 -5.22
C PHE A 76 0.58 -10.77 -3.69
N GLN A 77 0.25 -9.63 -3.07
CA GLN A 77 0.04 -9.56 -1.63
C GLN A 77 -1.15 -10.40 -1.19
N GLN A 78 -2.23 -10.39 -1.97
CA GLN A 78 -3.41 -11.21 -1.71
C GLN A 78 -3.06 -12.70 -1.75
N GLU A 79 -2.33 -13.14 -2.76
CA GLU A 79 -1.90 -14.54 -2.89
C GLU A 79 -0.99 -14.96 -1.72
N LEU A 80 -0.04 -14.11 -1.32
CA LEU A 80 0.81 -14.37 -0.14
C LEU A 80 -0.02 -14.51 1.14
N PHE A 81 -1.00 -13.63 1.32
CA PHE A 81 -1.88 -13.66 2.48
C PHE A 81 -2.76 -14.90 2.48
N GLN A 82 -3.37 -15.28 1.35
CA GLN A 82 -4.19 -16.49 1.27
C GLN A 82 -3.39 -17.75 1.60
N ARG A 83 -2.14 -17.85 1.14
CA ARG A 83 -1.24 -18.95 1.50
C ARG A 83 -0.92 -18.99 2.99
N ALA A 84 -0.74 -17.82 3.62
CA ALA A 84 -0.54 -17.72 5.05
C ALA A 84 -1.77 -18.25 5.80
N ILE A 85 -2.97 -17.78 5.46
CA ILE A 85 -4.21 -18.18 6.10
C ILE A 85 -4.51 -19.67 5.90
N ALA A 86 -4.27 -20.22 4.69
CA ALA A 86 -4.42 -21.65 4.42
C ALA A 86 -3.53 -22.52 5.32
N LYS A 87 -2.35 -22.02 5.69
CA LYS A 87 -1.44 -22.67 6.66
C LYS A 87 -1.70 -22.27 8.12
N LYS A 88 -2.83 -21.62 8.42
CA LYS A 88 -3.19 -21.09 9.75
C LYS A 88 -2.20 -20.07 10.32
N GLY A 89 -1.44 -19.40 9.45
CA GLY A 89 -0.54 -18.31 9.80
C GLY A 89 -1.28 -17.05 10.23
N ARG A 90 -0.54 -16.13 10.85
CA ARG A 90 -1.02 -14.82 11.32
C ARG A 90 -0.15 -13.70 10.73
N PRO A 91 -0.49 -13.20 9.52
CA PRO A 91 0.21 -12.10 8.88
C PRO A 91 0.38 -10.89 9.80
N LYS A 92 1.59 -10.33 9.84
CA LYS A 92 1.99 -9.26 10.77
C LYS A 92 2.21 -7.91 10.08
N ALA A 93 2.24 -7.88 8.75
CA ALA A 93 2.34 -6.66 7.97
C ALA A 93 0.99 -6.29 7.32
N ALA A 94 0.72 -4.98 7.28
CA ALA A 94 -0.36 -4.44 6.47
C ALA A 94 0.01 -4.49 4.97
N PHE A 95 -1.01 -4.59 4.11
CA PHE A 95 -0.81 -4.51 2.67
C PHE A 95 -0.36 -3.12 2.24
N ILE A 96 0.36 -3.08 1.11
CA ILE A 96 0.58 -1.84 0.39
C ILE A 96 -0.75 -1.55 -0.28
N ARG A 97 -1.44 -0.53 0.19
CA ARG A 97 -2.70 -0.12 -0.45
C ARG A 97 -2.37 0.30 -1.88
N ARG A 98 -3.12 -0.20 -2.87
CA ARG A 98 -3.01 0.24 -4.26
C ARG A 98 -3.20 1.76 -4.35
N ALA A 99 -2.44 2.43 -5.22
CA ALA A 99 -2.77 3.82 -5.58
C ALA A 99 -4.13 3.88 -6.27
N GLU A 100 -4.99 4.82 -5.87
CA GLU A 100 -6.33 5.00 -6.46
C GLU A 100 -6.34 5.98 -7.63
N SER A 101 -5.27 6.76 -7.79
CA SER A 101 -5.14 7.76 -8.85
C SER A 101 -3.69 8.02 -9.25
N ASP A 102 -3.51 8.56 -10.45
CA ASP A 102 -2.22 9.08 -10.94
C ASP A 102 -1.61 10.10 -9.97
N ARG A 103 -2.44 10.94 -9.34
CA ARG A 103 -2.01 11.91 -8.34
C ARG A 103 -1.40 11.23 -7.11
N GLU A 104 -2.05 10.19 -6.59
CA GLU A 104 -1.53 9.44 -5.44
C GLU A 104 -0.21 8.74 -5.78
N LEU A 105 -0.12 8.15 -6.98
CA LEU A 105 1.10 7.52 -7.47
C LEU A 105 2.25 8.53 -7.59
N VAL A 106 1.98 9.72 -8.12
CA VAL A 106 2.93 10.84 -8.18
C VAL A 106 3.37 11.28 -6.78
N GLN A 107 2.45 11.40 -5.82
CA GLN A 107 2.79 11.73 -4.44
C GLN A 107 3.69 10.67 -3.81
N ARG A 108 3.45 9.36 -4.06
CA ARG A 108 4.33 8.28 -3.61
C ARG A 108 5.73 8.43 -4.18
N LEU A 109 5.85 8.69 -5.47
CA LEU A 109 7.14 8.91 -6.12
C LEU A 109 7.89 10.09 -5.50
N LEU A 110 7.19 11.19 -5.24
CA LEU A 110 7.78 12.36 -4.58
C LEU A 110 8.28 12.04 -3.17
N LEU A 111 7.49 11.32 -2.38
CA LEU A 111 7.87 10.90 -1.03
C LEU A 111 9.04 9.91 -1.04
N ALA A 112 9.03 8.96 -1.97
CA ALA A 112 10.13 8.02 -2.15
C ALA A 112 11.43 8.74 -2.53
N LYS A 113 11.37 9.69 -3.47
CA LYS A 113 12.53 10.54 -3.81
C LYS A 113 13.00 11.40 -2.64
N LYS A 114 12.08 11.87 -1.79
CA LYS A 114 12.47 12.56 -0.56
C LYS A 114 13.18 11.62 0.42
N ALA A 115 12.68 10.40 0.62
CA ALA A 115 13.33 9.39 1.45
C ALA A 115 14.74 9.05 0.95
N GLU A 116 14.89 8.80 -0.36
CA GLU A 116 16.20 8.56 -0.98
C GLU A 116 17.17 9.73 -0.73
N SER A 117 16.70 10.98 -0.88
CA SER A 117 17.52 12.18 -0.63
C SER A 117 17.95 12.34 0.84
N LEU A 118 17.24 11.71 1.78
CA LEU A 118 17.57 11.67 3.20
C LEU A 118 18.44 10.45 3.56
N GLY A 119 18.87 9.65 2.57
CA GLY A 119 19.71 8.48 2.77
C GLY A 119 18.93 7.22 3.18
N ILE A 120 17.60 7.22 3.07
CA ILE A 120 16.78 6.03 3.35
C ILE A 120 16.79 5.13 2.12
N VAL A 121 17.14 3.85 2.32
CA VAL A 121 17.20 2.84 1.26
C VAL A 121 16.44 1.60 1.71
N ILE A 122 15.69 0.99 0.79
CA ILE A 122 15.07 -0.33 1.00
C ILE A 122 15.96 -1.38 0.36
N SER A 123 16.64 -2.17 1.19
CA SER A 123 17.45 -3.30 0.74
C SER A 123 16.58 -4.41 0.15
N GLU A 124 17.19 -5.33 -0.58
CA GLU A 124 16.49 -6.55 -1.02
C GLU A 124 16.03 -7.38 0.17
N GLU A 125 16.85 -7.50 1.21
CA GLU A 125 16.50 -8.19 2.45
C GLU A 125 15.25 -7.58 3.11
N ALA A 126 15.18 -6.25 3.22
CA ALA A 126 14.00 -5.59 3.79
C ALA A 126 12.72 -5.83 2.98
N LEU A 127 12.85 -6.03 1.67
CA LEU A 127 11.74 -6.37 0.78
C LEU A 127 11.31 -7.84 0.97
N LEU A 128 12.27 -8.75 1.16
CA LEU A 128 11.97 -10.15 1.49
C LEU A 128 11.34 -10.28 2.88
N ASP A 129 11.85 -9.56 3.88
CA ASP A 129 11.26 -9.49 5.23
C ASP A 129 9.81 -8.98 5.17
N PHE A 130 9.54 -8.00 4.32
CA PHE A 130 8.18 -7.52 4.10
C PHE A 130 7.25 -8.63 3.56
N PHE A 131 7.73 -9.45 2.61
CA PHE A 131 6.96 -10.58 2.08
C PHE A 131 6.78 -11.69 3.12
N ASP A 132 7.79 -11.95 3.93
CA ASP A 132 7.72 -12.88 5.06
C ASP A 132 6.65 -12.44 6.05
N LEU A 133 6.57 -11.15 6.39
CA LEU A 133 5.56 -10.62 7.31
C LEU A 133 4.13 -10.72 6.77
N ILE A 134 3.92 -10.62 5.46
CA ILE A 134 2.60 -10.81 4.83
C ILE A 134 2.26 -12.29 4.74
N SER A 135 3.23 -13.12 4.39
CA SER A 135 3.03 -14.55 4.16
C SER A 135 3.14 -15.39 5.44
N ASP A 136 3.51 -14.78 6.57
CA ASP A 136 3.85 -15.43 7.84
C ASP A 136 4.79 -16.64 7.65
N HIS A 137 5.83 -16.46 6.82
CA HIS A 137 6.78 -17.50 6.41
C HIS A 137 6.12 -18.77 5.82
N SER A 138 4.93 -18.65 5.23
CA SER A 138 4.22 -19.79 4.63
C SER A 138 4.93 -20.39 3.42
N LEU A 139 5.84 -19.66 2.77
CA LEU A 139 6.74 -20.21 1.77
C LEU A 139 8.01 -20.74 2.43
N SER A 140 8.34 -22.00 2.17
CA SER A 140 9.51 -22.65 2.77
C SER A 140 10.85 -22.05 2.32
N ASN A 141 10.88 -21.30 1.22
CA ASN A 141 12.08 -20.65 0.71
C ASN A 141 11.74 -19.28 0.10
N ARG A 142 12.47 -18.24 0.50
CA ARG A 142 12.33 -16.85 -0.01
C ARG A 142 12.55 -16.74 -1.52
N SER A 143 13.27 -17.67 -2.16
CA SER A 143 13.42 -17.72 -3.62
C SER A 143 12.09 -17.94 -4.36
N GLN A 144 11.09 -18.52 -3.69
CA GLN A 144 9.77 -18.78 -4.27
C GLN A 144 8.96 -17.49 -4.48
N TYR A 145 9.26 -16.40 -3.76
CA TYR A 145 8.57 -15.12 -3.93
C TYR A 145 8.71 -14.59 -5.36
N LEU A 146 9.90 -14.69 -5.95
CA LEU A 146 10.14 -14.23 -7.32
C LEU A 146 9.43 -15.10 -8.35
N ALA A 147 9.38 -16.42 -8.12
CA ALA A 147 8.66 -17.33 -9.00
C ALA A 147 7.15 -17.06 -8.98
N LEU A 148 6.59 -16.88 -7.78
CA LEU A 148 5.19 -16.51 -7.60
C LEU A 148 4.88 -15.14 -8.22
N LEU A 149 5.75 -14.15 -8.02
CA LEU A 149 5.59 -12.83 -8.62
C LEU A 149 5.59 -12.89 -10.15
N ARG A 150 6.48 -13.69 -10.76
CA ARG A 150 6.48 -13.92 -12.22
C ARG A 150 5.17 -14.56 -12.68
N GLN A 151 4.69 -15.57 -11.95
CA GLN A 151 3.45 -16.27 -12.27
C GLN A 151 2.23 -15.35 -12.22
N ILE A 152 2.19 -14.40 -11.28
CA ILE A 152 1.10 -13.43 -11.14
C ILE A 152 1.25 -12.29 -12.15
N ALA A 153 2.46 -11.81 -12.37
CA ALA A 153 2.71 -10.71 -13.28
C ALA A 153 2.43 -11.12 -14.74
N LYS A 154 2.82 -12.34 -15.15
CA LYS A 154 2.70 -12.84 -16.54
C LYS A 154 3.17 -11.75 -17.53
N ASP A 155 2.31 -11.38 -18.48
CA ASP A 155 2.57 -10.34 -19.48
C ASP A 155 2.14 -8.93 -19.02
N ARG A 156 1.55 -8.80 -17.82
CA ARG A 156 1.02 -7.51 -17.32
C ARG A 156 2.13 -6.53 -16.93
N ALA A 157 3.23 -7.04 -16.39
CA ALA A 157 4.40 -6.27 -15.99
C ALA A 157 5.63 -7.17 -15.82
N SER A 158 6.84 -6.61 -15.96
CA SER A 158 8.06 -7.34 -15.61
C SER A 158 8.24 -7.42 -14.09
N SER A 159 8.76 -8.54 -13.58
CA SER A 159 9.00 -8.68 -12.13
C SER A 159 9.95 -7.61 -11.59
N ALA A 160 10.97 -7.21 -12.36
CA ALA A 160 11.89 -6.14 -11.99
C ALA A 160 11.15 -4.80 -11.82
N MET A 161 10.21 -4.47 -12.72
CA MET A 161 9.39 -3.27 -12.62
C MET A 161 8.50 -3.32 -11.37
N VAL A 162 7.88 -4.46 -11.11
CA VAL A 162 6.99 -4.64 -9.93
C VAL A 162 7.77 -4.53 -8.63
N LEU A 163 8.93 -5.21 -8.51
CA LEU A 163 9.79 -5.10 -7.33
C LEU A 163 10.28 -3.67 -7.10
N ASN A 164 10.65 -2.96 -8.18
CA ASN A 164 11.04 -1.57 -8.08
C ASN A 164 9.88 -0.68 -7.60
N GLN A 165 8.65 -0.96 -8.06
CA GLN A 165 7.46 -0.25 -7.60
C GLN A 165 7.18 -0.54 -6.11
N ILE A 166 7.30 -1.80 -5.65
CA ILE A 166 7.20 -2.16 -4.22
C ILE A 166 8.21 -1.37 -3.39
N ARG A 167 9.48 -1.26 -3.83
CA ARG A 167 10.49 -0.47 -3.13
C ARG A 167 10.09 1.01 -3.01
N ILE A 168 9.55 1.59 -4.08
CA ILE A 168 9.06 2.97 -4.09
C ILE A 168 7.91 3.14 -3.09
N ASP A 169 6.96 2.20 -3.07
CA ASP A 169 5.82 2.27 -2.15
C ASP A 169 6.25 2.14 -0.69
N LEU A 170 7.18 1.23 -0.40
CA LEU A 170 7.77 1.08 0.94
C LEU A 170 8.55 2.33 1.36
N LEU A 171 9.36 2.92 0.48
CA LEU A 171 10.05 4.19 0.75
C LEU A 171 9.06 5.32 1.04
N ALA A 172 8.00 5.43 0.22
CA ALA A 172 6.97 6.43 0.41
C ALA A 172 6.24 6.23 1.75
N GLN A 173 5.93 4.98 2.11
CA GLN A 173 5.33 4.65 3.40
C GLN A 173 6.25 5.02 4.56
N ARG A 174 7.53 4.65 4.51
CA ARG A 174 8.52 5.05 5.54
C ARG A 174 8.63 6.57 5.66
N MET A 175 8.63 7.29 4.55
CA MET A 175 8.63 8.76 4.58
C MET A 175 7.37 9.32 5.23
N ARG A 176 6.19 8.73 4.97
CA ARG A 176 4.95 9.13 5.67
C ARG A 176 5.05 8.83 7.15
N GLU A 177 5.53 7.64 7.53
CA GLU A 177 5.74 7.29 8.94
C GLU A 177 6.73 8.22 9.62
N ILE A 178 7.78 8.71 8.95
CA ILE A 178 8.70 9.69 9.53
C ILE A 178 8.05 11.08 9.60
N ALA A 179 7.35 11.50 8.54
CA ALA A 179 6.71 12.81 8.47
C ALA A 179 5.51 12.95 9.42
N PHE A 180 4.80 11.86 9.69
CA PHE A 180 3.61 11.80 10.53
C PHE A 180 3.82 11.03 11.83
N GLY A 181 4.92 10.31 12.01
CA GLY A 181 5.26 9.61 13.26
C GLY A 181 5.55 10.55 14.41
N SER A 182 5.76 11.83 14.12
CA SER A 182 5.73 12.91 15.11
C SER A 182 4.32 13.37 15.46
N GLN A 183 3.23 12.66 15.06
CA GLN A 183 1.86 12.98 15.47
C GLN A 183 1.56 12.68 16.94
N ALA A 184 2.54 12.24 17.72
CA ALA A 184 2.73 12.81 19.05
C ALA A 184 3.25 14.25 18.89
N ALA A 185 2.43 15.12 18.28
CA ALA A 185 2.83 16.47 17.91
C ALA A 185 2.80 17.33 19.18
N TYR A 186 3.84 17.18 19.99
CA TYR A 186 4.13 18.14 21.04
C TYR A 186 4.16 19.52 20.38
N PRO A 187 3.30 20.48 20.79
CA PRO A 187 3.33 21.82 20.25
C PRO A 187 4.75 22.39 20.31
N PRO A 188 5.16 23.29 19.40
CA PRO A 188 6.53 23.85 19.41
C PRO A 188 6.95 24.41 20.78
N GLY A 189 6.01 24.94 21.56
CA GLY A 189 6.25 25.36 22.95
C GLY A 189 6.61 24.22 23.90
N GLU A 190 5.96 23.05 23.80
CA GLU A 190 6.33 21.86 24.58
C GLU A 190 7.69 21.30 24.17
N LEU A 191 7.99 21.24 22.86
CA LEU A 191 9.31 20.82 22.37
C LEU A 191 10.42 21.76 22.87
N TRP A 192 10.16 23.07 22.86
CA TRP A 192 11.07 24.05 23.44
C TRP A 192 11.29 23.82 24.94
N GLN A 193 10.22 23.53 25.70
CA GLN A 193 10.36 23.18 27.11
C GLN A 193 11.15 21.88 27.34
N TYR A 194 10.95 20.84 26.52
CA TYR A 194 11.76 19.61 26.60
C TYR A 194 13.23 19.87 26.27
N TYR A 195 13.51 20.64 25.23
CA TYR A 195 14.86 21.09 24.89
C TYR A 195 15.50 21.86 26.05
N GLN A 196 14.74 22.77 26.68
CA GLN A 196 15.22 23.49 27.86
C GLN A 196 15.46 22.54 29.04
N LYS A 197 14.60 21.55 29.32
CA LYS A 197 14.84 20.58 30.39
C LYS A 197 16.11 19.74 30.19
N LEU A 198 16.44 19.39 28.96
CA LEU A 198 17.62 18.58 28.64
C LEU A 198 18.91 19.42 28.61
N ASN A 199 18.85 20.66 28.16
CA ASN A 199 20.05 21.48 27.92
C ASN A 199 20.26 22.60 28.95
N ARG A 200 19.23 22.93 29.74
CA ARG A 200 19.30 23.95 30.77
C ARG A 200 19.47 23.27 32.12
N MET A 201 20.73 23.11 32.51
CA MET A 201 21.06 22.74 33.88
C MET A 201 20.82 23.94 34.79
N VAL A 202 20.05 23.75 35.85
CA VAL A 202 19.86 24.74 36.92
C VAL A 202 20.46 24.14 38.18
N VAL A 203 21.38 24.87 38.83
CA VAL A 203 21.85 24.54 40.16
C VAL A 203 20.79 25.04 41.13
N CYS A 204 20.14 24.12 41.84
CA CYS A 204 19.09 24.41 42.80
C CYS A 204 19.49 23.85 44.16
N ASP A 205 19.52 24.70 45.19
CA ASP A 205 19.52 24.24 46.57
C ASP A 205 18.07 23.97 46.97
N ILE A 206 17.70 22.69 47.05
CA ILE A 206 16.35 22.26 47.40
C ILE A 206 16.35 21.92 48.88
N LEU A 207 15.54 22.64 49.67
CA LEU A 207 15.23 22.26 51.04
C LEU A 207 13.89 21.52 51.06
N PRO A 208 13.86 20.18 51.20
CA PRO A 208 12.61 19.47 51.40
C PRO A 208 12.05 19.84 52.77
N VAL A 209 10.85 20.42 52.79
CA VAL A 209 10.07 20.65 54.01
C VAL A 209 9.08 19.50 54.11
N GLN A 210 9.29 18.58 55.06
CA GLN A 210 8.34 17.49 55.29
C GLN A 210 7.13 18.02 56.06
N ALA A 211 5.93 17.79 55.54
CA ALA A 211 4.72 18.29 56.15
C ALA A 211 4.45 17.64 57.53
N GLU A 212 4.89 16.39 57.71
CA GLU A 212 4.75 15.64 58.96
C GLU A 212 5.38 16.37 60.16
N ASP A 213 6.51 17.04 59.97
CA ASP A 213 7.25 17.75 61.02
C ASP A 213 6.47 18.93 61.63
N TYR A 214 5.45 19.40 60.92
CA TYR A 214 4.63 20.55 61.31
C TYR A 214 3.25 20.15 61.81
N LEU A 215 2.86 18.88 61.73
CA LEU A 215 1.54 18.42 62.18
C LEU A 215 1.30 18.71 63.66
N ASN A 216 2.34 18.56 64.49
CA ASN A 216 2.29 18.85 65.93
C ASN A 216 2.19 20.35 66.24
N GLN A 217 2.48 21.22 65.27
CA GLN A 217 2.38 22.69 65.39
C GLN A 217 0.98 23.19 64.99
N VAL A 218 0.16 22.33 64.36
CA VAL A 218 -1.23 22.66 64.01
C VAL A 218 -2.11 22.43 65.24
N THR A 219 -2.27 23.47 66.05
CA THR A 219 -3.09 23.42 67.28
C THR A 219 -4.55 23.79 67.07
N GLN A 220 -4.93 24.21 65.86
CA GLN A 220 -6.28 24.66 65.54
C GLN A 220 -6.92 23.70 64.54
N SER A 221 -8.12 23.23 64.88
CA SER A 221 -8.99 22.54 63.92
C SER A 221 -9.80 23.60 63.15
N PRO A 222 -9.97 23.47 61.83
CA PRO A 222 -10.79 24.40 61.06
C PRO A 222 -12.22 24.40 61.59
N SER A 223 -12.79 25.59 61.74
CA SER A 223 -14.20 25.77 62.14
C SER A 223 -15.15 25.30 61.02
N GLU A 224 -16.39 24.97 61.37
CA GLU A 224 -17.40 24.60 60.36
C GLU A 224 -17.60 25.69 59.28
N ALA A 225 -17.49 26.97 59.66
CA ALA A 225 -17.63 28.09 58.74
C ALA A 225 -16.52 28.10 57.68
N GLU A 226 -15.29 27.78 58.07
CA GLU A 226 -14.13 27.69 57.17
C GLU A 226 -14.23 26.48 56.25
N LEU A 227 -14.64 25.33 56.80
CA LEU A 227 -14.88 24.12 56.00
C LEU A 227 -15.96 24.34 54.93
N ARG A 228 -17.04 25.04 55.29
CA ARG A 228 -18.12 25.36 54.36
C ARG A 228 -17.65 26.32 53.27
N LYS A 229 -16.79 27.30 53.60
CA LYS A 229 -16.19 28.21 52.62
C LYS A 229 -15.29 27.45 51.63
N ILE A 230 -14.42 26.56 52.11
CA ILE A 230 -13.54 25.73 51.27
C ILE A 230 -14.37 24.83 50.35
N TYR A 231 -15.43 24.21 50.88
CA TYR A 231 -16.34 23.39 50.07
C TYR A 231 -17.02 24.19 48.96
N GLU A 232 -17.55 25.38 49.26
CA GLU A 232 -18.20 26.24 48.27
C GLU A 232 -17.24 26.70 47.16
N GLU A 233 -15.98 27.01 47.50
CA GLU A 233 -14.94 27.36 46.53
C GLU A 233 -14.61 26.20 45.57
N GLY A 234 -14.60 24.96 46.07
CA GLY A 234 -14.20 23.78 45.30
C GLY A 234 -15.33 22.92 44.72
N LYS A 235 -16.61 23.18 45.03
CA LYS A 235 -17.73 22.26 44.71
C LYS A 235 -17.90 21.95 43.22
N ASN A 236 -17.50 22.88 42.35
CA ASN A 236 -17.71 22.79 40.91
C ASN A 236 -16.44 22.42 40.11
N GLU A 237 -15.28 22.34 40.75
CA GLU A 237 -14.00 22.02 40.10
C GLU A 237 -13.66 20.53 40.21
N TYR A 238 -13.07 19.98 39.14
CA TYR A 238 -12.56 18.61 39.13
C TYR A 238 -11.18 18.54 39.77
N PRO A 239 -10.87 17.49 40.57
CA PRO A 239 -9.55 17.29 41.15
C PRO A 239 -8.44 17.31 40.09
N SER A 240 -7.39 18.10 40.33
CA SER A 240 -6.21 18.21 39.47
C SER A 240 -4.93 18.16 40.32
N PRO A 241 -3.99 17.24 40.05
CA PRO A 241 -2.72 17.16 40.77
C PRO A 241 -1.82 18.40 40.63
N LEU A 242 -2.09 19.23 39.63
CA LEU A 242 -1.31 20.43 39.30
C LEU A 242 -1.94 21.72 39.84
N SER A 243 -3.11 21.63 40.49
CA SER A 243 -3.81 22.78 41.04
C SER A 243 -3.72 22.76 42.57
N PRO A 244 -3.27 23.86 43.21
CA PRO A 244 -3.33 23.99 44.66
C PRO A 244 -4.74 24.33 45.17
N LYS A 245 -5.74 24.50 44.28
CA LYS A 245 -7.10 24.88 44.65
C LYS A 245 -7.94 23.67 45.11
N PRO A 246 -8.87 23.86 46.06
CA PRO A 246 -9.81 22.82 46.45
C PRO A 246 -10.73 22.44 45.29
N ALA A 247 -10.99 21.15 45.12
CA ALA A 247 -11.82 20.63 44.04
C ALA A 247 -12.53 19.35 44.51
N PHE A 248 -13.87 19.38 44.55
CA PHE A 248 -14.69 18.32 45.13
C PHE A 248 -15.66 17.67 44.14
N LYS A 249 -15.63 18.10 42.87
CA LYS A 249 -16.55 17.57 41.86
C LYS A 249 -16.17 16.14 41.47
N ILE A 250 -17.04 15.20 41.78
CA ILE A 250 -16.90 13.80 41.36
C ILE A 250 -17.27 13.69 39.88
N ARG A 251 -16.46 12.95 39.10
CA ARG A 251 -16.79 12.64 37.70
C ARG A 251 -18.08 11.84 37.63
N ARG A 252 -18.98 12.24 36.73
CA ARG A 252 -20.25 11.53 36.51
C ARG A 252 -19.93 10.09 36.15
N LYS A 253 -20.45 9.14 36.92
CA LYS A 253 -20.48 7.73 36.57
C LYS A 253 -21.76 7.48 35.76
N ALA A 254 -21.63 6.83 34.62
CA ALA A 254 -22.78 6.41 33.82
C ALA A 254 -22.91 4.90 33.92
N SER A 255 -24.12 4.43 34.26
CA SER A 255 -24.50 3.03 34.12
C SER A 255 -25.09 2.86 32.73
N PHE A 256 -24.53 1.97 31.92
CA PHE A 256 -25.06 1.63 30.61
C PHE A 256 -25.44 0.15 30.59
N GLY A 257 -26.68 -0.11 30.15
CA GLY A 257 -27.09 -1.43 29.70
C GLY A 257 -26.79 -1.54 28.21
N TYR A 258 -26.30 -2.67 27.76
CA TYR A 258 -26.18 -2.98 26.34
C TYR A 258 -26.94 -4.26 26.05
N PHE A 259 -27.59 -4.30 24.89
CA PHE A 259 -28.16 -5.51 24.35
C PHE A 259 -27.22 -6.05 23.30
N LYS A 260 -26.76 -7.28 23.50
CA LYS A 260 -26.00 -8.01 22.48
C LYS A 260 -26.97 -8.93 21.77
N ALA A 261 -27.08 -8.75 20.46
CA ALA A 261 -27.86 -9.59 19.58
C ALA A 261 -26.90 -10.34 18.65
N ASP A 262 -27.15 -11.63 18.45
CA ASP A 262 -26.45 -12.42 17.44
C ASP A 262 -27.13 -12.20 16.09
N LEU A 263 -26.38 -11.60 15.15
CA LEU A 263 -26.87 -11.27 13.82
C LEU A 263 -27.33 -12.53 13.07
N SER A 264 -26.69 -13.68 13.29
CA SER A 264 -27.04 -14.94 12.64
C SER A 264 -28.50 -15.32 12.90
N THR A 265 -28.93 -15.22 14.16
CA THR A 265 -30.30 -15.57 14.57
C THR A 265 -31.37 -14.68 13.92
N PHE A 266 -31.05 -13.42 13.62
CA PHE A 266 -31.96 -12.51 12.91
C PHE A 266 -31.99 -12.77 11.42
N LEU A 267 -30.84 -13.09 10.83
CA LEU A 267 -30.73 -13.45 9.43
C LEU A 267 -31.46 -14.77 9.17
N ASP A 268 -31.25 -15.79 9.99
CA ASP A 268 -31.88 -17.11 9.82
C ASP A 268 -33.41 -17.01 9.90
N LYS A 269 -33.96 -16.30 10.90
CA LYS A 269 -35.42 -16.07 10.99
C LYS A 269 -35.99 -15.28 9.82
N LYS A 270 -35.20 -14.38 9.24
CA LYS A 270 -35.62 -13.58 8.08
C LYS A 270 -35.53 -14.41 6.80
N ILE A 271 -34.50 -15.25 6.68
CA ILE A 271 -34.34 -16.22 5.60
C ILE A 271 -35.48 -17.24 5.66
N GLU A 272 -35.79 -17.85 6.81
CA GLU A 272 -36.94 -18.77 6.99
C GLU A 272 -38.28 -18.17 6.55
N LYS A 273 -38.49 -16.88 6.83
CA LYS A 273 -39.72 -16.18 6.40
C LYS A 273 -39.75 -15.87 4.91
N LEU A 274 -38.60 -15.61 4.30
CA LEU A 274 -38.48 -15.21 2.90
C LEU A 274 -38.30 -16.39 1.94
N LEU A 275 -37.76 -17.52 2.42
CA LEU A 275 -37.62 -18.77 1.67
C LEU A 275 -38.92 -19.22 0.97
N PRO A 276 -40.11 -19.21 1.60
CA PRO A 276 -41.35 -19.61 0.92
C PRO A 276 -41.87 -18.56 -0.08
N THR A 277 -41.37 -17.32 -0.03
CA THR A 277 -41.72 -16.25 -0.99
C THR A 277 -40.76 -16.12 -2.16
N ILE A 278 -39.60 -16.77 -2.09
CA ILE A 278 -38.61 -16.78 -3.15
C ILE A 278 -38.86 -18.04 -3.98
N THR A 279 -39.13 -17.86 -5.27
CA THR A 279 -39.32 -18.99 -6.18
C THR A 279 -38.00 -19.49 -6.74
N ASP A 280 -37.92 -20.78 -7.07
CA ASP A 280 -36.72 -21.37 -7.70
C ASP A 280 -36.38 -20.68 -9.03
N GLU A 281 -37.38 -20.14 -9.73
CA GLU A 281 -37.21 -19.36 -10.95
C GLU A 281 -36.48 -18.02 -10.71
N GLU A 282 -36.82 -17.31 -9.64
CA GLU A 282 -36.14 -16.07 -9.24
C GLU A 282 -34.71 -16.33 -8.78
N ILE A 283 -34.47 -17.45 -8.07
CA ILE A 283 -33.12 -17.87 -7.68
C ILE A 283 -32.28 -18.15 -8.93
N LYS A 284 -32.85 -18.85 -9.91
CA LYS A 284 -32.18 -19.18 -11.16
C LYS A 284 -31.88 -17.94 -12.00
N ASP A 285 -32.84 -17.02 -12.13
CA ASP A 285 -32.67 -15.76 -12.86
C ASP A 285 -31.61 -14.86 -12.19
N TYR A 286 -31.61 -14.80 -10.86
CA TYR A 286 -30.58 -14.09 -10.10
C TYR A 286 -29.19 -14.72 -10.27
N TYR A 287 -29.10 -16.05 -10.19
CA TYR A 287 -27.85 -16.78 -10.40
C TYR A 287 -27.27 -16.55 -11.80
N GLU A 288 -28.09 -16.65 -12.85
CA GLU A 288 -27.64 -16.43 -14.23
C GLU A 288 -27.22 -14.98 -14.49
N LYS A 289 -27.94 -13.98 -13.94
CA LYS A 289 -27.55 -12.56 -14.06
C LYS A 289 -26.27 -12.22 -13.30
N ASN A 290 -25.98 -12.94 -12.22
CA ASN A 290 -24.86 -12.66 -11.32
C ASN A 290 -23.80 -13.77 -11.33
N LYS A 291 -23.71 -14.54 -12.41
CA LYS A 291 -22.85 -15.73 -12.56
C LYS A 291 -21.37 -15.49 -12.23
N LEU A 292 -20.90 -14.25 -12.40
CA LEU A 292 -19.54 -13.83 -12.05
C LEU A 292 -19.26 -13.82 -10.53
N LEU A 293 -20.29 -13.71 -9.69
CA LEU A 293 -20.18 -13.71 -8.23
C LEU A 293 -20.15 -15.11 -7.62
N PHE A 294 -20.54 -16.13 -8.40
CA PHE A 294 -20.72 -17.51 -7.93
C PHE A 294 -19.83 -18.51 -8.68
N GLN A 295 -18.71 -18.04 -9.24
CA GLN A 295 -17.74 -18.92 -9.89
C GLN A 295 -17.18 -19.89 -8.86
N GLU A 296 -17.38 -21.19 -9.12
CA GLU A 296 -16.82 -22.26 -8.32
C GLU A 296 -15.30 -22.21 -8.45
N ILE A 297 -14.62 -21.97 -7.33
CA ILE A 297 -13.17 -22.08 -7.26
C ILE A 297 -12.90 -23.59 -7.30
N GLU A 298 -12.42 -24.11 -8.44
CA GLU A 298 -11.95 -25.49 -8.54
C GLU A 298 -10.93 -25.74 -7.42
N THR A 299 -11.37 -26.45 -6.40
CA THR A 299 -10.48 -26.92 -5.34
C THR A 299 -9.74 -28.11 -5.95
N PRO A 300 -8.40 -28.18 -5.93
CA PRO A 300 -7.69 -29.31 -6.50
C PRO A 300 -8.21 -30.61 -5.90
N GLU A 301 -8.62 -31.57 -6.73
CA GLU A 301 -9.11 -32.86 -6.28
C GLU A 301 -8.11 -33.48 -5.29
N GLU A 302 -8.59 -33.82 -4.10
CA GLU A 302 -7.82 -34.53 -3.10
C GLU A 302 -7.40 -35.87 -3.73
N SER A 303 -6.10 -36.05 -3.98
CA SER A 303 -5.54 -37.28 -4.53
C SER A 303 -6.01 -38.50 -3.72
N PRO A 304 -6.39 -39.61 -4.38
CA PRO A 304 -7.03 -40.74 -3.71
C PRO A 304 -6.13 -41.28 -2.60
N LYS A 305 -6.68 -41.40 -1.39
CA LYS A 305 -6.04 -42.06 -0.25
C LYS A 305 -5.55 -43.43 -0.69
N SER A 306 -4.23 -43.65 -0.62
CA SER A 306 -3.65 -44.96 -0.77
C SER A 306 -4.16 -45.87 0.34
N GLU A 307 -4.96 -46.88 -0.02
CA GLU A 307 -5.15 -48.06 0.81
C GLU A 307 -3.78 -48.73 1.03
N GLY A 308 -3.42 -48.91 2.30
CA GLY A 308 -2.30 -49.76 2.67
C GLY A 308 -1.41 -49.17 3.75
N ASP A 309 -1.84 -49.25 5.01
CA ASP A 309 -0.92 -49.70 6.06
C ASP A 309 -1.71 -50.39 7.17
N LYS A 310 -1.84 -51.71 7.04
CA LYS A 310 -2.07 -52.59 8.19
C LYS A 310 -0.69 -52.87 8.76
N ALA A 311 -0.35 -52.20 9.87
CA ALA A 311 0.74 -52.63 10.72
C ALA A 311 0.17 -53.54 11.81
N GLU A 312 0.67 -54.78 11.83
CA GLU A 312 0.75 -55.65 13.02
C GLU A 312 1.49 -54.96 14.16
#